data_AF-A0A4Q3E443-F1
#
_entry.id   AF-A0A4Q3E443-F1
#
_cell.length_a   1.000
_cell.length_b   1.000
_cell.length_c   1.000
_cell.angle_alpha   90.00
_cell.angle_beta   90.00
_cell.angle_gamma   90.00
#
_symmetry.space_group_name_H-M   'P 1'
#
loop_
_entity.id
_entity.type
_entity.pdbx_description
1 polymer ?
#
loop_
_entity_poly.entity_id
_entity_poly.type
_entity_poly.pdbx_seq_one_letter_code
_entity_poly.pdbx_strand_id
1 'polypeptide(L)'
;GSWVPAKFDKREWGGAFTEGNSWQYSWSVFHDAKGMVKLFGGDKIVQARLDTFFTTKSDFLVGSYGYEIHEMTEMVLAGMGQYAHGNQPCFHVGYLYNYVKQPWKTQHRTRTVLSKLYNSGPKGFPGDEDQGAMSSWYAMSAMGLYAVTPGIEHLNITSPVFNKVTITLENGKKFTIIANNNSPTNVYIQSAKLNGKPFNHNYINNSDIMAGGTLEYEMGGQPNINRGITEEDAPYSVSAAPAITSATPLLAGEGSRVTITGNHLNDVTAITFGGKPAKSYSTISADTVVAVVGEGASGTIVVKTLNGEASVNDFIFARGDSVTYGVADFNPRPGLAGISYTSSDTAVATIVGNKIHTSGVGTTTITATIGSTVVSKVLKVNKATLTITANNSSRTYGNQNPKFTYTCSGFVNGDTQPEFIQLPVTTTSALTTSAIGNYPIMVNGGESANYTFKYVPGVLTIKPYPSLTYGMPDADPKPGFTGIIYTSSNTGVISIAAGKLHIKNAGITTITAKVGGV
;
A
#
# COMPACT_ATOMS: atom_id res chain seq x y z
N GLY A 1 22.79 -3.49 -22.05
CA GLY A 1 21.51 -3.24 -22.74
C GLY A 1 21.37 -1.79 -23.12
N SER A 2 22.25 -1.29 -23.99
CA SER A 2 22.05 0.04 -24.60
C SER A 2 21.12 -0.13 -25.80
N TRP A 3 20.17 0.80 -25.98
CA TRP A 3 19.36 0.86 -27.19
C TRP A 3 20.25 1.04 -28.42
N VAL A 4 19.83 0.49 -29.56
CA VAL A 4 20.54 0.65 -30.84
C VAL A 4 20.59 2.15 -31.20
N PRO A 5 21.77 2.83 -31.17
CA PRO A 5 21.83 4.26 -31.43
C PRO A 5 22.31 4.57 -32.86
N ALA A 6 21.52 5.43 -33.53
CA ALA A 6 21.90 6.60 -34.35
C ALA A 6 20.77 6.97 -35.32
N LYS A 7 19.92 6.00 -35.71
CA LYS A 7 18.80 6.21 -36.64
C LYS A 7 17.67 5.21 -36.40
N PHE A 8 17.14 5.11 -35.17
CA PHE A 8 15.89 4.37 -34.99
C PHE A 8 14.79 5.06 -35.79
N ASP A 9 14.28 4.39 -36.81
CA ASP A 9 13.07 4.78 -37.51
C ASP A 9 12.02 3.71 -37.27
N LYS A 10 10.90 4.12 -36.67
CA LYS A 10 9.77 3.24 -36.37
C LYS A 10 9.13 2.63 -37.62
N ARG A 11 9.45 3.12 -38.82
CA ARG A 11 8.97 2.60 -40.12
C ARG A 11 9.90 1.56 -40.74
N GLU A 12 11.07 1.30 -40.16
CA GLU A 12 12.04 0.35 -40.67
C GLU A 12 11.56 -1.09 -40.45
N TRP A 13 11.34 -1.83 -41.54
CA TRP A 13 10.93 -3.22 -41.52
C TRP A 13 12.12 -4.17 -41.38
N GLY A 14 11.93 -5.28 -40.66
CA GLY A 14 12.97 -6.27 -40.45
C GLY A 14 13.93 -5.91 -39.31
N GLY A 15 15.11 -6.54 -39.31
CA GLY A 15 16.17 -6.33 -38.33
C GLY A 15 15.77 -6.81 -36.93
N ALA A 16 15.32 -5.88 -36.09
CA ALA A 16 14.84 -6.19 -34.73
C ALA A 16 13.41 -6.75 -34.71
N PHE A 17 12.70 -6.66 -35.83
CA PHE A 17 11.34 -7.15 -36.03
C PHE A 17 11.30 -8.13 -37.20
N THR A 18 10.24 -8.92 -37.31
CA THR A 18 10.00 -9.85 -38.42
C THR A 18 8.76 -9.39 -39.19
N GLU A 19 8.86 -9.23 -40.51
CA GLU A 19 7.74 -8.89 -41.41
C GLU A 19 6.91 -7.68 -40.93
N GLY A 20 7.60 -6.73 -40.32
CA GLY A 20 6.98 -5.56 -39.74
C GLY A 20 8.03 -4.63 -39.17
N ASN A 21 7.55 -3.56 -38.56
CA ASN A 21 8.36 -2.54 -37.92
C ASN A 21 7.88 -2.26 -36.48
N SER A 22 8.46 -1.25 -35.84
CA SER A 22 8.11 -0.89 -34.47
C SER A 22 6.66 -0.44 -34.31
N TRP A 23 6.04 0.17 -35.32
CA TRP A 23 4.61 0.48 -35.27
C TRP A 23 3.74 -0.76 -35.11
N GLN A 24 4.07 -1.88 -35.78
CA GLN A 24 3.28 -3.11 -35.67
C GLN A 24 3.61 -3.89 -34.40
N TYR A 25 4.89 -3.99 -34.01
CA TYR A 25 5.32 -4.82 -32.88
C TYR A 25 5.20 -4.18 -31.49
N SER A 26 5.14 -2.85 -31.39
CA SER A 26 5.06 -2.18 -30.07
C SER A 26 3.80 -2.51 -29.27
N TRP A 27 2.82 -3.17 -29.91
CA TRP A 27 1.55 -3.58 -29.34
C TRP A 27 1.55 -5.03 -28.82
N SER A 28 2.61 -5.80 -29.07
CA SER A 28 2.69 -7.24 -28.81
C SER A 28 2.93 -7.55 -27.32
N VAL A 29 2.02 -7.09 -26.45
CA VAL A 29 2.02 -7.28 -24.99
C VAL A 29 0.67 -7.85 -24.54
N PHE A 30 0.26 -8.96 -25.16
CA PHE A 30 -1.09 -9.52 -25.05
C PHE A 30 -1.55 -9.76 -23.61
N HIS A 31 -0.66 -10.30 -22.78
CA HIS A 31 -0.96 -10.64 -21.39
C HIS A 31 -1.05 -9.40 -20.48
N ASP A 32 -0.46 -8.27 -20.87
CA ASP A 32 -0.35 -7.09 -20.01
C ASP A 32 -0.51 -5.76 -20.75
N ALA A 33 -1.66 -5.60 -21.39
CA ALA A 33 -2.01 -4.36 -22.07
C ALA A 33 -2.02 -3.16 -21.10
N LYS A 34 -2.45 -3.34 -19.84
CA LYS A 34 -2.41 -2.26 -18.83
C LYS A 34 -0.98 -1.86 -18.45
N GLY A 35 -0.06 -2.82 -18.33
CA GLY A 35 1.36 -2.53 -18.13
C GLY A 35 1.96 -1.75 -19.31
N MET A 36 1.67 -2.16 -20.55
CA MET A 36 2.04 -1.43 -21.76
C MET A 36 1.47 0.01 -21.74
N VAL A 37 0.20 0.16 -21.38
CA VAL A 37 -0.46 1.47 -21.28
C VAL A 37 0.25 2.36 -20.27
N LYS A 38 0.62 1.82 -19.10
CA LYS A 38 1.40 2.54 -18.08
C LYS A 38 2.77 2.99 -18.63
N LEU A 39 3.49 2.11 -19.33
CA LEU A 39 4.80 2.43 -19.94
C LEU A 39 4.68 3.50 -21.03
N PHE A 40 3.58 3.53 -21.78
CA PHE A 40 3.32 4.57 -22.79
C PHE A 40 2.81 5.89 -22.21
N GLY A 41 2.52 5.97 -20.91
CA GLY A 41 2.08 7.21 -20.25
C GLY A 41 0.58 7.33 -20.00
N GLY A 42 -0.15 6.21 -20.00
CA GLY A 42 -1.56 6.12 -19.63
C GLY A 42 -2.55 6.13 -20.80
N ASP A 43 -3.82 5.93 -20.47
CA ASP A 43 -4.91 5.70 -21.44
C ASP A 43 -4.95 6.74 -22.57
N LYS A 44 -4.90 8.04 -22.23
CA LYS A 44 -5.00 9.13 -23.22
C LYS A 44 -3.90 9.09 -24.27
N ILE A 45 -2.67 8.78 -23.86
CA ILE A 45 -1.53 8.69 -24.79
C ILE A 45 -1.70 7.48 -25.70
N VAL A 46 -2.10 6.34 -25.15
CA VAL A 46 -2.32 5.13 -25.96
C VAL A 46 -3.49 5.30 -26.93
N GLN A 47 -4.60 5.91 -26.51
CA GLN A 47 -5.72 6.25 -27.39
C GLN A 47 -5.24 7.08 -28.60
N ALA A 48 -4.46 8.14 -28.37
CA ALA A 48 -3.92 8.99 -29.43
C ALA A 48 -2.90 8.24 -30.33
N ARG A 49 -2.09 7.35 -29.74
CA ARG A 49 -1.15 6.52 -30.50
C ARG A 49 -1.87 5.50 -31.38
N LEU A 50 -2.93 4.84 -30.89
CA LEU A 50 -3.77 3.96 -31.69
C LEU A 50 -4.46 4.75 -32.81
N ASP A 51 -5.04 5.91 -32.51
CA ASP A 51 -5.66 6.77 -33.52
C ASP A 51 -4.66 7.13 -34.62
N THR A 52 -3.44 7.54 -34.26
CA THR A 52 -2.36 7.85 -35.20
C THR A 52 -1.96 6.62 -36.01
N PHE A 53 -1.82 5.46 -35.36
CA PHE A 53 -1.44 4.21 -36.02
C PHE A 53 -2.41 3.83 -37.15
N PHE A 54 -3.72 4.01 -36.95
CA PHE A 54 -4.75 3.72 -37.97
C PHE A 54 -4.96 4.83 -39.02
N THR A 55 -4.40 6.04 -38.82
CA THR A 55 -4.72 7.23 -39.67
C THR A 55 -3.51 7.89 -40.29
N THR A 56 -2.29 7.55 -39.85
CA THR A 56 -1.06 8.06 -40.43
C THR A 56 -0.88 7.58 -41.87
N LYS A 57 0.18 8.03 -42.55
CA LYS A 57 0.50 7.55 -43.88
C LYS A 57 0.92 6.07 -43.82
N SER A 58 0.42 5.27 -44.75
CA SER A 58 0.95 3.92 -45.00
C SER A 58 2.27 4.07 -45.76
N ASP A 59 3.37 4.29 -45.03
CA ASP A 59 4.73 4.36 -45.55
C ASP A 59 5.68 3.42 -44.79
N PHE A 60 6.78 3.05 -45.41
CA PHE A 60 7.73 2.10 -44.83
C PHE A 60 9.16 2.43 -45.28
N LEU A 61 10.14 1.89 -44.56
CA LEU A 61 11.51 1.73 -45.03
C LEU A 61 11.78 0.23 -45.11
N VAL A 62 12.37 -0.23 -46.22
CA VAL A 62 12.63 -1.67 -46.47
C VAL A 62 13.57 -2.31 -45.43
N GLY A 63 14.34 -1.47 -44.72
CA GLY A 63 15.21 -1.89 -43.62
C GLY A 63 16.15 -3.02 -43.99
N SER A 64 16.20 -4.05 -43.15
CA SER A 64 17.15 -5.17 -43.33
C SER A 64 16.84 -6.06 -44.53
N TYR A 65 15.63 -6.00 -45.09
CA TYR A 65 15.28 -6.77 -46.28
C TYR A 65 16.01 -6.25 -47.52
N GLY A 66 16.28 -4.94 -47.58
CA GLY A 66 16.96 -4.31 -48.74
C GLY A 66 16.09 -4.16 -50.00
N TYR A 67 14.88 -4.69 -50.00
CA TYR A 67 13.86 -4.56 -51.05
C TYR A 67 12.45 -4.59 -50.46
N GLU A 68 11.45 -4.17 -51.23
CA GLU A 68 10.04 -4.21 -50.83
C GLU A 68 9.52 -5.66 -50.89
N ILE A 69 9.03 -6.16 -49.74
CA ILE A 69 8.34 -7.45 -49.63
C ILE A 69 6.82 -7.24 -49.78
N HIS A 70 6.08 -8.31 -50.07
CA HIS A 70 4.66 -8.19 -50.41
C HIS A 70 3.80 -7.63 -49.25
N GLU A 71 4.15 -7.93 -48.01
CA GLU A 71 3.47 -7.44 -46.80
C GLU A 71 3.54 -5.90 -46.67
N MET A 72 4.62 -5.30 -47.17
CA MET A 72 4.75 -3.83 -47.25
C MET A 72 3.77 -3.27 -48.29
N THR A 73 3.71 -3.88 -49.47
CA THR A 73 2.78 -3.50 -50.54
C THR A 73 1.32 -3.64 -50.07
N GLU A 74 0.99 -4.75 -49.41
CA GLU A 74 -0.34 -5.05 -48.87
C GLU A 74 -0.78 -4.00 -47.83
N MET A 75 0.11 -3.60 -46.92
CA MET A 75 -0.17 -2.52 -45.97
C MET A 75 -0.48 -1.20 -46.68
N VAL A 76 0.29 -0.85 -47.71
CA VAL A 76 0.07 0.37 -48.50
C VAL A 76 -1.27 0.32 -49.23
N LEU A 77 -1.58 -0.81 -49.89
CA LEU A 77 -2.83 -1.00 -50.63
C LEU A 77 -4.06 -1.02 -49.71
N ALA A 78 -3.93 -1.54 -48.48
CA ALA A 78 -4.98 -1.49 -47.49
C ALA A 78 -5.36 -0.05 -47.14
N GLY A 79 -4.40 0.89 -47.12
CA GLY A 79 -4.65 2.32 -46.87
C GLY A 79 -5.31 2.56 -45.50
N MET A 80 -4.76 1.93 -44.46
CA MET A 80 -5.25 2.00 -43.06
C MET A 80 -4.15 2.45 -42.10
N GLY A 81 -3.29 3.36 -42.56
CA GLY A 81 -2.10 3.81 -41.83
C GLY A 81 -1.06 2.71 -41.70
N GLN A 82 -0.56 2.52 -40.49
CA GLN A 82 0.43 1.46 -40.18
C GLN A 82 -0.25 0.14 -39.78
N TYR A 83 -1.58 0.05 -39.84
CA TYR A 83 -2.30 -1.20 -39.62
C TYR A 83 -2.16 -2.15 -40.81
N ALA A 84 -1.14 -3.01 -40.75
CA ALA A 84 -0.87 -4.05 -41.74
C ALA A 84 -1.71 -5.30 -41.44
N HIS A 85 -3.01 -5.26 -41.74
CA HIS A 85 -3.91 -6.39 -41.43
C HIS A 85 -3.56 -7.68 -42.19
N GLY A 86 -2.85 -7.58 -43.32
CA GLY A 86 -2.34 -8.73 -44.05
C GLY A 86 -1.35 -9.57 -43.24
N ASN A 87 -0.84 -9.06 -42.10
CA ASN A 87 0.13 -9.75 -41.27
C ASN A 87 -0.30 -9.90 -39.80
N GLN A 88 0.11 -10.99 -39.14
CA GLN A 88 -0.41 -11.41 -37.83
C GLN A 88 -0.05 -10.49 -36.65
N PRO A 89 1.10 -9.78 -36.61
CA PRO A 89 1.41 -8.86 -35.51
C PRO A 89 0.36 -7.76 -35.29
N CYS A 90 -0.48 -7.48 -36.30
CA CYS A 90 -1.52 -6.47 -36.23
C CYS A 90 -2.90 -7.00 -35.82
N PHE A 91 -3.15 -8.31 -35.83
CA PHE A 91 -4.51 -8.86 -35.70
C PHE A 91 -5.28 -8.36 -34.46
N HIS A 92 -4.59 -8.22 -33.33
CA HIS A 92 -5.19 -7.81 -32.05
C HIS A 92 -5.28 -6.28 -31.86
N VAL A 93 -4.57 -5.47 -32.64
CA VAL A 93 -4.36 -4.05 -32.33
C VAL A 93 -5.67 -3.25 -32.30
N GLY A 94 -6.64 -3.60 -33.16
CA GLY A 94 -7.97 -2.99 -33.17
C GLY A 94 -8.75 -3.21 -31.87
N TYR A 95 -8.46 -4.26 -31.13
CA TYR A 95 -9.10 -4.60 -29.85
C TYR A 95 -8.49 -3.85 -28.67
N LEU A 96 -7.33 -3.21 -28.83
CA LEU A 96 -6.67 -2.50 -27.75
C LEU A 96 -7.48 -1.31 -27.21
N TYR A 97 -8.43 -0.76 -27.98
CA TYR A 97 -9.34 0.25 -27.47
C TYR A 97 -10.27 -0.24 -26.35
N ASN A 98 -10.52 -1.55 -26.25
CA ASN A 98 -11.25 -2.16 -25.13
C ASN A 98 -10.51 -2.01 -23.79
N TYR A 99 -9.18 -1.90 -23.82
CA TYR A 99 -8.33 -1.77 -22.64
C TYR A 99 -8.14 -0.32 -22.20
N VAL A 100 -8.42 0.64 -23.11
CA VAL A 100 -8.26 2.08 -22.88
C VAL A 100 -9.59 2.83 -22.96
N LYS A 101 -10.69 2.21 -22.51
CA LYS A 101 -11.99 2.87 -22.29
C LYS A 101 -12.60 3.51 -23.54
N GLN A 102 -12.34 2.95 -24.72
CA GLN A 102 -12.93 3.41 -25.98
C GLN A 102 -13.45 2.25 -26.86
N PRO A 103 -14.22 1.30 -26.32
CA PRO A 103 -14.63 0.09 -27.06
C PRO A 103 -15.39 0.37 -28.36
N TRP A 104 -16.07 1.52 -28.47
CA TRP A 104 -16.72 1.94 -29.73
C TRP A 104 -15.72 2.10 -30.89
N LYS A 105 -14.45 2.42 -30.61
CA LYS A 105 -13.41 2.45 -31.64
C LYS A 105 -13.02 1.04 -32.07
N THR A 106 -12.94 0.05 -31.16
CA THR A 106 -12.77 -1.36 -31.53
C THR A 106 -13.89 -1.81 -32.46
N GLN A 107 -15.14 -1.53 -32.09
CA GLN A 107 -16.33 -1.85 -32.88
C GLN A 107 -16.24 -1.27 -34.31
N HIS A 108 -15.91 0.02 -34.43
CA HIS A 108 -15.75 0.65 -35.74
C HIS A 108 -14.59 0.05 -36.54
N ARG A 109 -13.41 -0.09 -35.94
CA ARG A 109 -12.19 -0.56 -36.62
C ARG A 109 -12.36 -1.98 -37.16
N THR A 110 -12.83 -2.92 -36.35
CA THR A 110 -12.96 -4.32 -36.82
C THR A 110 -14.05 -4.43 -37.89
N ARG A 111 -15.16 -3.67 -37.78
CA ARG A 111 -16.19 -3.64 -38.82
C ARG A 111 -15.66 -3.09 -40.15
N THR A 112 -14.87 -2.02 -40.11
CA THR A 112 -14.20 -1.49 -41.30
C THR A 112 -13.28 -2.52 -41.93
N VAL A 113 -12.46 -3.21 -41.13
CA VAL A 113 -11.56 -4.25 -41.62
C VAL A 113 -12.34 -5.38 -42.30
N LEU A 114 -13.33 -5.94 -41.61
CA LEU A 114 -14.16 -7.03 -42.13
C LEU A 114 -14.88 -6.67 -43.43
N SER A 115 -15.37 -5.43 -43.57
CA SER A 115 -16.09 -5.00 -44.78
C SER A 115 -15.18 -4.57 -45.92
N LYS A 116 -13.99 -4.04 -45.62
CA LYS A 116 -13.10 -3.42 -46.62
C LYS A 116 -12.10 -4.42 -47.19
N LEU A 117 -11.57 -5.29 -46.35
CA LEU A 117 -10.38 -6.10 -46.67
C LEU A 117 -10.70 -7.53 -47.09
N TYR A 118 -11.93 -7.99 -46.88
CA TYR A 118 -12.33 -9.38 -47.16
C TYR A 118 -13.45 -9.45 -48.19
N ASN A 119 -13.37 -10.45 -49.06
CA ASN A 119 -14.45 -10.83 -49.96
C ASN A 119 -14.36 -12.33 -50.29
N SER A 120 -15.41 -12.90 -50.87
CA SER A 120 -15.46 -14.33 -51.21
C SER A 120 -14.86 -14.68 -52.58
N GLY A 121 -14.26 -13.71 -53.29
CA GLY A 121 -13.63 -13.93 -54.58
C GLY A 121 -12.21 -14.50 -54.48
N PRO A 122 -11.56 -14.81 -55.61
CA PRO A 122 -10.20 -15.36 -55.65
C PRO A 122 -9.11 -14.42 -55.09
N LYS A 123 -9.41 -13.13 -54.92
CA LYS A 123 -8.56 -12.11 -54.25
C LYS A 123 -9.19 -11.69 -52.92
N GLY A 124 -9.65 -12.71 -52.18
CA GLY A 124 -10.52 -12.56 -51.01
C GLY A 124 -9.82 -12.12 -49.73
N PHE A 125 -8.49 -12.27 -49.67
CA PHE A 125 -7.69 -11.98 -48.49
C PHE A 125 -6.82 -10.73 -48.70
N PRO A 126 -6.57 -9.95 -47.62
CA PRO A 126 -5.70 -8.78 -47.65
C PRO A 126 -4.19 -9.07 -47.57
N GLY A 127 -3.80 -10.32 -47.41
CA GLY A 127 -2.43 -10.83 -47.35
C GLY A 127 -2.46 -12.35 -47.34
N ASP A 128 -1.41 -12.98 -46.79
CA ASP A 128 -1.35 -14.43 -46.67
C ASP A 128 -2.42 -14.96 -45.71
N GLU A 129 -3.00 -16.12 -46.05
CA GLU A 129 -4.08 -16.73 -45.24
C GLU A 129 -3.56 -17.36 -43.94
N ASP A 130 -2.32 -17.85 -44.00
CA ASP A 130 -1.54 -18.44 -42.91
C ASP A 130 -2.25 -19.54 -42.12
N GLN A 131 -2.58 -20.61 -42.84
CA GLN A 131 -2.96 -21.90 -42.26
C GLN A 131 -4.18 -21.78 -41.32
N GLY A 132 -5.14 -20.92 -41.67
CA GLY A 132 -6.32 -20.64 -40.87
C GLY A 132 -6.22 -19.43 -39.96
N ALA A 133 -5.07 -18.78 -39.83
CA ALA A 133 -4.91 -17.63 -38.93
C ALA A 133 -5.82 -16.46 -39.34
N MET A 134 -5.79 -16.07 -40.62
CA MET A 134 -6.60 -14.97 -41.11
C MET A 134 -8.09 -15.34 -41.22
N SER A 135 -8.39 -16.56 -41.65
CA SER A 135 -9.76 -17.07 -41.70
C SER A 135 -10.41 -17.15 -40.31
N SER A 136 -9.67 -17.60 -39.30
CA SER A 136 -10.16 -17.65 -37.91
C SER A 136 -10.33 -16.25 -37.31
N TRP A 137 -9.44 -15.31 -37.63
CA TRP A 137 -9.63 -13.90 -37.29
C TRP A 137 -10.95 -13.38 -37.85
N TYR A 138 -11.23 -13.61 -39.14
CA TYR A 138 -12.48 -13.20 -39.77
C TYR A 138 -13.69 -13.83 -39.07
N ALA A 139 -13.70 -15.15 -38.90
CA ALA A 139 -14.82 -15.89 -38.32
C ALA A 139 -15.15 -15.42 -36.89
N MET A 140 -14.13 -15.30 -36.04
CA MET A 140 -14.28 -14.82 -34.65
C MET A 140 -14.79 -13.38 -34.64
N SER A 141 -14.13 -12.49 -35.37
CA SER A 141 -14.45 -11.06 -35.39
C SER A 141 -15.84 -10.78 -35.97
N ALA A 142 -16.24 -11.53 -37.00
CA ALA A 142 -17.56 -11.44 -37.62
C ALA A 142 -18.67 -11.90 -36.68
N MET A 143 -18.38 -12.83 -35.77
CA MET A 143 -19.27 -13.23 -34.68
C MET A 143 -19.34 -12.17 -33.56
N GLY A 144 -18.38 -11.25 -33.50
CA GLY A 144 -18.30 -10.20 -32.49
C GLY A 144 -17.36 -10.53 -31.33
N LEU A 145 -16.48 -11.53 -31.48
CA LEU A 145 -15.55 -12.00 -30.44
C LEU A 145 -14.11 -12.10 -30.97
N TYR A 146 -13.11 -12.01 -30.09
CA TYR A 146 -11.72 -12.29 -30.48
C TYR A 146 -10.84 -12.65 -29.27
N ALA A 147 -9.96 -13.65 -29.44
CA ALA A 147 -9.02 -14.05 -28.40
C ALA A 147 -7.72 -13.21 -28.51
N VAL A 148 -7.70 -12.02 -27.90
CA VAL A 148 -6.47 -11.19 -27.86
C VAL A 148 -5.35 -11.88 -27.08
N THR A 149 -5.69 -12.57 -26.00
CA THR A 149 -4.75 -13.19 -25.08
C THR A 149 -5.09 -14.67 -24.93
N PRO A 150 -4.63 -15.54 -25.84
CA PRO A 150 -4.76 -16.97 -25.64
C PRO A 150 -4.15 -17.40 -24.30
N GLY A 151 -4.80 -18.34 -23.61
CA GLY A 151 -4.38 -18.84 -22.29
C GLY A 151 -5.12 -18.23 -21.09
N ILE A 152 -5.97 -17.22 -21.29
CA ILE A 152 -6.92 -16.72 -20.28
C ILE A 152 -8.37 -16.85 -20.76
N GLU A 153 -9.34 -16.72 -19.86
CA GLU A 153 -10.76 -16.97 -20.19
C GLU A 153 -11.40 -15.89 -21.09
N HIS A 154 -10.86 -14.68 -21.15
CA HIS A 154 -11.53 -13.54 -21.78
C HIS A 154 -11.44 -13.59 -23.32
N LEU A 155 -12.61 -13.60 -23.96
CA LEU A 155 -12.76 -13.25 -25.37
C LEU A 155 -13.19 -11.78 -25.46
N ASN A 156 -12.40 -10.97 -26.15
CA ASN A 156 -12.68 -9.55 -26.36
C ASN A 156 -13.93 -9.38 -27.22
N ILE A 157 -14.80 -8.46 -26.84
CA ILE A 157 -16.01 -8.12 -27.58
C ILE A 157 -15.70 -7.08 -28.65
N THR A 158 -16.31 -7.27 -29.82
CA THR A 158 -16.41 -6.26 -30.87
C THR A 158 -17.82 -6.26 -31.47
N SER A 159 -18.02 -5.49 -32.54
CA SER A 159 -19.28 -5.39 -33.26
C SER A 159 -19.49 -6.59 -34.21
N PRO A 160 -20.58 -7.36 -34.04
CA PRO A 160 -20.89 -8.51 -34.89
C PRO A 160 -21.31 -8.08 -36.30
N VAL A 161 -21.02 -8.93 -37.30
CA VAL A 161 -21.48 -8.77 -38.69
C VAL A 161 -22.91 -9.26 -38.87
N PHE A 162 -23.27 -10.36 -38.21
CA PHE A 162 -24.57 -11.03 -38.38
C PHE A 162 -25.59 -10.55 -37.34
N ASN A 163 -26.88 -10.61 -37.70
CA ASN A 163 -27.96 -10.31 -36.75
C ASN A 163 -28.10 -11.39 -35.67
N LYS A 164 -27.69 -12.62 -35.98
CA LYS A 164 -27.73 -13.75 -35.05
C LYS A 164 -26.62 -14.74 -35.38
N VAL A 165 -25.90 -15.19 -34.35
CA VAL A 165 -24.95 -16.30 -34.42
C VAL A 165 -25.32 -17.31 -33.35
N THR A 166 -25.34 -18.60 -33.68
CA THR A 166 -25.54 -19.68 -32.71
C THR A 166 -24.34 -20.61 -32.74
N ILE A 167 -23.60 -20.66 -31.64
CA ILE A 167 -22.47 -21.55 -31.40
C ILE A 167 -23.02 -22.84 -30.81
N THR A 168 -22.79 -23.96 -31.48
CA THR A 168 -23.08 -25.29 -30.93
C THR A 168 -21.80 -25.85 -30.35
N LEU A 169 -21.80 -26.09 -29.04
CA LEU A 169 -20.63 -26.51 -28.28
C LEU A 169 -20.52 -28.04 -28.28
N GLU A 170 -19.31 -28.55 -28.06
CA GLU A 170 -19.05 -30.00 -27.99
C GLU A 170 -19.85 -30.69 -26.87
N ASN A 171 -20.16 -29.97 -25.80
CA ASN A 171 -21.00 -30.45 -24.69
C ASN A 171 -22.52 -30.46 -25.03
N GLY A 172 -22.90 -30.19 -26.29
CA GLY A 172 -24.27 -30.15 -26.76
C GLY A 172 -25.04 -28.87 -26.41
N LYS A 173 -24.49 -28.01 -25.57
CA LYS A 173 -25.11 -26.71 -25.25
C LYS A 173 -24.99 -25.75 -26.43
N LYS A 174 -25.83 -24.72 -26.41
CA LYS A 174 -25.81 -23.65 -27.42
C LYS A 174 -25.62 -22.31 -26.75
N PHE A 175 -24.77 -21.48 -27.33
CA PHE A 175 -24.62 -20.08 -26.99
C PHE A 175 -25.03 -19.23 -28.19
N THR A 176 -25.90 -18.26 -27.99
CA THR A 176 -26.44 -17.43 -29.07
C THR A 176 -26.06 -15.98 -28.86
N ILE A 177 -25.51 -15.34 -29.89
CA ILE A 177 -25.30 -13.90 -29.95
C ILE A 177 -26.41 -13.31 -30.83
N ILE A 178 -27.18 -12.36 -30.30
CA ILE A 178 -28.25 -11.66 -31.02
C ILE A 178 -27.86 -10.19 -31.09
N ALA A 179 -27.86 -9.61 -32.30
CA ALA A 179 -27.55 -8.21 -32.53
C ALA A 179 -28.76 -7.52 -33.14
N ASN A 180 -29.62 -6.97 -32.28
CA ASN A 180 -30.82 -6.25 -32.67
C ASN A 180 -30.43 -4.96 -33.39
N ASN A 181 -31.14 -4.65 -34.48
CA ASN A 181 -30.90 -3.48 -35.34
C ASN A 181 -29.50 -3.44 -35.98
N ASN A 182 -28.78 -4.57 -36.07
CA ASN A 182 -27.48 -4.61 -36.75
C ASN A 182 -27.62 -4.32 -38.24
N SER A 183 -26.68 -3.54 -38.78
CA SER A 183 -26.64 -3.19 -40.20
C SER A 183 -25.23 -2.72 -40.59
N PRO A 184 -24.98 -2.43 -41.90
CA PRO A 184 -23.73 -1.80 -42.32
C PRO A 184 -23.47 -0.42 -41.67
N THR A 185 -24.51 0.28 -41.20
CA THR A 185 -24.40 1.59 -40.54
C THR A 185 -24.54 1.51 -39.02
N ASN A 186 -25.31 0.56 -38.51
CA ASN A 186 -25.52 0.34 -37.08
C ASN A 186 -24.44 -0.58 -36.50
N VAL A 187 -23.23 -0.05 -36.40
CA VAL A 187 -22.05 -0.81 -35.98
C VAL A 187 -21.74 -0.70 -34.49
N TYR A 188 -22.42 0.16 -33.74
CA TYR A 188 -22.07 0.44 -32.35
C TYR A 188 -23.02 -0.22 -31.36
N ILE A 189 -22.47 -0.90 -30.36
CA ILE A 189 -23.23 -1.53 -29.27
C ILE A 189 -23.73 -0.43 -28.32
N GLN A 190 -25.05 -0.25 -28.27
CA GLN A 190 -25.73 0.71 -27.38
C GLN A 190 -25.92 0.13 -25.98
N SER A 191 -26.34 -1.13 -25.89
CA SER A 191 -26.48 -1.87 -24.64
C SER A 191 -26.30 -3.36 -24.89
N ALA A 192 -26.01 -4.13 -23.84
CA ALA A 192 -25.95 -5.58 -23.92
C ALA A 192 -26.61 -6.25 -22.72
N LYS A 193 -27.09 -7.48 -22.92
CA LYS A 193 -27.56 -8.37 -21.86
C LYS A 193 -26.95 -9.75 -22.01
N LEU A 194 -26.47 -10.32 -20.92
CA LEU A 194 -26.07 -11.73 -20.84
C LEU A 194 -27.12 -12.48 -20.02
N ASN A 195 -27.81 -13.43 -20.66
CA ASN A 195 -28.88 -14.21 -20.04
C ASN A 195 -29.94 -13.32 -19.35
N GLY A 196 -30.34 -12.24 -20.02
CA GLY A 196 -31.33 -11.27 -19.54
C GLY A 196 -30.80 -10.22 -18.55
N LYS A 197 -29.57 -10.36 -18.04
CA LYS A 197 -28.97 -9.40 -17.10
C LYS A 197 -28.14 -8.34 -17.83
N PRO A 198 -28.13 -7.06 -17.38
CA PRO A 198 -27.29 -6.02 -17.97
C PRO A 198 -25.81 -6.45 -18.04
N PHE A 199 -25.14 -6.15 -19.15
CA PHE A 199 -23.78 -6.58 -19.42
C PHE A 199 -22.95 -5.47 -20.07
N ASN A 200 -21.95 -4.94 -19.34
CA ASN A 200 -21.15 -3.79 -19.79
C ASN A 200 -19.70 -4.12 -20.15
N HIS A 201 -19.21 -5.29 -19.76
CA HIS A 201 -17.83 -5.69 -20.04
C HIS A 201 -17.52 -5.67 -21.54
N ASN A 202 -16.26 -5.36 -21.86
CA ASN A 202 -15.68 -5.40 -23.21
C ASN A 202 -15.06 -6.76 -23.53
N TYR A 203 -15.38 -7.76 -22.71
CA TYR A 203 -15.00 -9.16 -22.88
C TYR A 203 -16.14 -10.04 -22.39
N ILE A 204 -16.12 -11.31 -22.77
CA ILE A 204 -16.95 -12.37 -22.18
C ILE A 204 -16.03 -13.52 -21.76
N ASN A 205 -16.33 -14.19 -20.65
CA ASN A 205 -15.57 -15.36 -20.26
C ASN A 205 -15.93 -16.56 -21.12
N ASN A 206 -14.94 -17.36 -21.49
CA ASN A 206 -15.17 -18.62 -22.18
C ASN A 206 -16.08 -19.54 -21.36
N SER A 207 -15.98 -19.49 -20.02
CA SER A 207 -16.86 -20.22 -19.10
C SER A 207 -18.34 -19.84 -19.25
N ASP A 208 -18.66 -18.56 -19.49
CA ASP A 208 -20.02 -18.09 -19.76
C ASP A 208 -20.56 -18.65 -21.09
N ILE A 209 -19.71 -18.72 -22.12
CA ILE A 209 -20.06 -19.32 -23.41
C ILE A 209 -20.31 -20.81 -23.22
N MET A 210 -19.37 -21.52 -22.57
CA MET A 210 -19.44 -22.96 -22.32
C MET A 210 -20.66 -23.37 -21.47
N ALA A 211 -21.16 -22.45 -20.64
CA ALA A 211 -22.39 -22.64 -19.87
C ALA A 211 -23.65 -22.64 -20.76
N GLY A 212 -23.56 -22.12 -21.99
CA GLY A 212 -24.69 -21.88 -22.91
C GLY A 212 -25.46 -20.61 -22.56
N GLY A 213 -26.46 -20.28 -23.38
CA GLY A 213 -27.34 -19.12 -23.14
C GLY A 213 -27.33 -18.09 -24.28
N THR A 214 -27.58 -16.83 -23.93
CA THR A 214 -27.75 -15.75 -24.91
C THR A 214 -27.03 -14.46 -24.50
N LEU A 215 -26.27 -13.89 -25.42
CA LEU A 215 -25.74 -12.53 -25.36
C LEU A 215 -26.50 -11.66 -26.38
N GLU A 216 -27.22 -10.67 -25.91
CA GLU A 216 -28.08 -9.81 -26.71
C GLU A 216 -27.52 -8.40 -26.75
N TYR A 217 -27.38 -7.82 -27.95
CA TYR A 217 -26.95 -6.46 -28.19
C TYR A 217 -28.08 -5.63 -28.80
N GLU A 218 -28.20 -4.38 -28.35
CA GLU A 218 -28.89 -3.33 -29.11
C GLU A 218 -27.85 -2.54 -29.90
N MET A 219 -27.94 -2.57 -31.23
CA MET A 219 -27.01 -1.88 -32.12
C MET A 219 -27.54 -0.49 -32.53
N GLY A 220 -26.63 0.43 -32.83
CA GLY A 220 -26.95 1.80 -33.26
C GLY A 220 -25.89 2.41 -34.16
N GLY A 221 -26.28 3.46 -34.88
CA GLY A 221 -25.43 4.14 -35.86
C GLY A 221 -24.44 5.16 -35.27
N GLN A 222 -24.55 5.48 -33.98
CA GLN A 222 -23.66 6.40 -33.27
C GLN A 222 -22.97 5.70 -32.09
N PRO A 223 -21.73 6.05 -31.75
CA PRO A 223 -21.02 5.44 -30.64
C PRO A 223 -21.69 5.75 -29.30
N ASN A 224 -21.94 4.74 -28.48
CA ASN A 224 -22.26 4.95 -27.06
C ASN A 224 -20.95 5.12 -26.27
N ILE A 225 -20.58 6.38 -26.01
CA ILE A 225 -19.33 6.74 -25.31
C ILE A 225 -19.35 6.48 -23.80
N ASN A 226 -20.49 6.05 -23.25
CA ASN A 226 -20.66 5.78 -21.82
C ASN A 226 -20.65 4.27 -21.48
N ARG A 227 -20.61 3.38 -22.49
CA ARG A 227 -20.59 1.93 -22.27
C ARG A 227 -19.16 1.40 -22.25
N GLY A 228 -18.86 0.54 -21.26
CA GLY A 228 -17.59 -0.21 -21.25
C GLY A 228 -16.37 0.67 -20.97
N ILE A 229 -16.53 1.67 -20.09
CA ILE A 229 -15.50 2.70 -19.81
C ILE A 229 -14.94 2.62 -18.40
N THR A 230 -15.39 1.67 -17.58
CA THR A 230 -14.83 1.45 -16.24
C THR A 230 -13.61 0.52 -16.30
N GLU A 231 -12.83 0.45 -15.22
CA GLU A 231 -11.72 -0.52 -15.14
C GLU A 231 -12.22 -1.97 -15.13
N GLU A 232 -13.39 -2.22 -14.53
CA GLU A 232 -14.01 -3.56 -14.48
C GLU A 232 -14.51 -4.02 -15.85
N ASP A 233 -14.80 -3.09 -16.76
CA ASP A 233 -15.20 -3.41 -18.13
C ASP A 233 -14.02 -3.81 -19.03
N ALA A 234 -12.78 -3.49 -18.64
CA ALA A 234 -11.59 -3.78 -19.43
C ALA A 234 -11.26 -5.29 -19.41
N PRO A 235 -10.76 -5.86 -20.52
CA PRO A 235 -10.28 -7.24 -20.52
C PRO A 235 -9.01 -7.42 -19.66
N TYR A 236 -8.63 -8.67 -19.45
CA TYR A 236 -7.54 -9.09 -18.57
C TYR A 236 -6.22 -8.37 -18.84
N SER A 237 -5.48 -8.04 -17.78
CA SER A 237 -4.07 -7.64 -17.86
C SER A 237 -3.36 -8.00 -16.56
N VAL A 238 -2.14 -8.52 -16.63
CA VAL A 238 -1.35 -8.84 -15.42
C VAL A 238 -1.20 -7.63 -14.50
N SER A 239 -0.98 -6.43 -15.05
CA SER A 239 -0.80 -5.19 -14.29
C SER A 239 -2.11 -4.48 -13.95
N ALA A 240 -3.27 -5.15 -14.04
CA ALA A 240 -4.53 -4.56 -13.61
C ALA A 240 -4.54 -4.29 -12.09
N ALA A 241 -5.27 -3.25 -11.69
CA ALA A 241 -5.43 -2.91 -10.28
C ALA A 241 -6.16 -4.04 -9.52
N PRO A 242 -5.83 -4.26 -8.23
CA PRO A 242 -6.57 -5.21 -7.41
C PRO A 242 -8.02 -4.76 -7.25
N ALA A 243 -8.92 -5.72 -7.06
CA ALA A 243 -10.30 -5.49 -6.64
C ALA A 243 -10.65 -6.47 -5.53
N ILE A 244 -11.40 -6.05 -4.51
CA ILE A 244 -11.89 -6.94 -3.44
C ILE A 244 -13.38 -7.17 -3.67
N THR A 245 -13.79 -8.42 -3.79
CA THR A 245 -15.21 -8.81 -3.88
C THR A 245 -15.79 -9.09 -2.50
N SER A 246 -14.99 -9.62 -1.57
CA SER A 246 -15.43 -9.89 -0.19
C SER A 246 -14.27 -10.07 0.77
N ALA A 247 -14.54 -9.92 2.06
CA ALA A 247 -13.66 -10.36 3.13
C ALA A 247 -14.47 -11.06 4.22
N THR A 248 -13.95 -12.14 4.80
CA THR A 248 -14.67 -12.93 5.81
C THR A 248 -13.71 -13.56 6.83
N PRO A 249 -14.01 -13.47 8.15
CA PRO A 249 -15.09 -12.68 8.73
C PRO A 249 -14.78 -11.18 8.72
N LEU A 250 -15.82 -10.33 8.66
CA LEU A 250 -15.68 -8.88 8.90
C LEU A 250 -15.62 -8.53 10.39
N LEU A 251 -15.96 -9.46 11.29
CA LEU A 251 -15.79 -9.32 12.74
C LEU A 251 -14.65 -10.23 13.20
N ALA A 252 -13.51 -9.66 13.56
CA ALA A 252 -12.35 -10.43 14.00
C ALA A 252 -11.44 -9.62 14.94
N GLY A 253 -10.82 -10.32 15.90
CA GLY A 253 -9.84 -9.75 16.83
C GLY A 253 -8.41 -10.07 16.45
N GLU A 254 -7.45 -9.58 17.21
CA GLU A 254 -6.03 -9.88 17.01
C GLU A 254 -5.78 -11.40 16.93
N GLY A 255 -4.99 -11.83 15.95
CA GLY A 255 -4.67 -13.24 15.70
C GLY A 255 -5.71 -14.01 14.90
N SER A 256 -6.90 -13.46 14.67
CA SER A 256 -7.90 -14.07 13.79
C SER A 256 -7.46 -14.03 12.33
N ARG A 257 -7.86 -15.04 11.56
CA ARG A 257 -7.65 -15.09 10.10
C ARG A 257 -8.85 -14.46 9.40
N VAL A 258 -8.58 -13.59 8.43
CA VAL A 258 -9.57 -13.03 7.50
C VAL A 258 -9.17 -13.43 6.09
N THR A 259 -10.06 -14.14 5.40
CA THR A 259 -9.93 -14.46 3.98
C THR A 259 -10.49 -13.30 3.17
N ILE A 260 -9.69 -12.76 2.27
CA ILE A 260 -10.03 -11.67 1.37
C ILE A 260 -10.07 -12.25 -0.04
N THR A 261 -11.23 -12.15 -0.68
CA THR A 261 -11.47 -12.66 -2.03
C THR A 261 -11.64 -11.48 -2.98
N GLY A 262 -11.16 -11.60 -4.21
CA GLY A 262 -11.11 -10.50 -5.15
C GLY A 262 -10.55 -10.92 -6.50
N ASN A 263 -10.00 -9.95 -7.23
CA ASN A 263 -9.27 -10.14 -8.48
C ASN A 263 -7.92 -9.41 -8.38
N HIS A 264 -6.91 -9.91 -9.08
CA HIS A 264 -5.55 -9.32 -9.15
C HIS A 264 -4.92 -9.08 -7.76
N LEU A 265 -5.14 -9.99 -6.82
CA LEU A 265 -4.57 -10.01 -5.47
C LEU A 265 -3.19 -10.71 -5.42
N ASN A 266 -2.51 -10.83 -6.55
CA ASN A 266 -1.10 -11.23 -6.60
C ASN A 266 -0.21 -10.08 -6.09
N ASP A 267 1.03 -10.40 -5.71
CA ASP A 267 2.05 -9.41 -5.34
C ASP A 267 1.62 -8.42 -4.25
N VAL A 268 0.93 -8.92 -3.22
CA VAL A 268 0.52 -8.13 -2.06
C VAL A 268 1.75 -7.61 -1.33
N THR A 269 1.80 -6.29 -1.13
CA THR A 269 2.88 -5.60 -0.42
C THR A 269 2.47 -5.17 0.99
N ALA A 270 1.18 -4.95 1.23
CA ALA A 270 0.65 -4.63 2.56
C ALA A 270 -0.84 -4.94 2.67
N ILE A 271 -1.26 -5.33 3.87
CA ILE A 271 -2.68 -5.39 4.26
C ILE A 271 -2.87 -4.62 5.55
N THR A 272 -3.95 -3.84 5.65
CA THR A 272 -4.33 -3.14 6.87
C THR A 272 -5.79 -3.41 7.25
N PHE A 273 -6.07 -3.37 8.54
CA PHE A 273 -7.39 -3.49 9.16
C PHE A 273 -7.68 -2.20 9.94
N GLY A 274 -8.59 -1.37 9.43
CA GLY A 274 -8.86 -0.04 10.01
C GLY A 274 -7.63 0.86 10.04
N GLY A 275 -6.77 0.75 9.03
CA GLY A 275 -5.50 1.50 8.94
C GLY A 275 -4.34 0.95 9.78
N LYS A 276 -4.53 -0.16 10.50
CA LYS A 276 -3.45 -0.84 11.24
C LYS A 276 -2.90 -2.02 10.44
N PRO A 277 -1.57 -2.21 10.33
CA PRO A 277 -1.00 -3.34 9.60
C PRO A 277 -1.53 -4.69 10.08
N ALA A 278 -1.76 -5.60 9.14
CA ALA A 278 -1.96 -7.01 9.44
C ALA A 278 -0.69 -7.57 10.12
N LYS A 279 -0.86 -8.56 11.00
CA LYS A 279 0.25 -9.26 11.65
C LYS A 279 1.07 -10.07 10.65
N SER A 280 0.37 -10.69 9.70
CA SER A 280 0.95 -11.43 8.57
C SER A 280 -0.11 -11.60 7.49
N TYR A 281 0.29 -12.01 6.30
CA TYR A 281 -0.62 -12.40 5.22
C TYR A 281 0.04 -13.43 4.29
N SER A 282 -0.77 -14.13 3.50
CA SER A 282 -0.32 -15.08 2.48
C SER A 282 -1.26 -15.03 1.29
N THR A 283 -0.70 -14.77 0.10
CA THR A 283 -1.42 -14.87 -1.17
C THR A 283 -1.60 -16.34 -1.53
N ILE A 284 -2.84 -16.77 -1.71
CA ILE A 284 -3.19 -18.15 -2.06
C ILE A 284 -3.31 -18.29 -3.58
N SER A 285 -3.94 -17.30 -4.22
CA SER A 285 -4.09 -17.20 -5.67
C SER A 285 -4.28 -15.73 -6.08
N ALA A 286 -4.43 -15.48 -7.38
CA ALA A 286 -4.82 -14.18 -7.92
C ALA A 286 -6.13 -13.63 -7.34
N ASP A 287 -6.96 -14.49 -6.78
CA ASP A 287 -8.31 -14.14 -6.35
C ASP A 287 -8.49 -14.28 -4.83
N THR A 288 -7.47 -14.72 -4.10
CA THR A 288 -7.59 -15.01 -2.67
C THR A 288 -6.31 -14.74 -1.91
N VAL A 289 -6.44 -13.95 -0.84
CA VAL A 289 -5.39 -13.67 0.14
C VAL A 289 -5.93 -13.95 1.53
N VAL A 290 -5.13 -14.55 2.40
CA VAL A 290 -5.49 -14.70 3.82
C VAL A 290 -4.57 -13.84 4.67
N ALA A 291 -5.17 -12.97 5.47
CA ALA A 291 -4.46 -12.09 6.39
C ALA A 291 -4.77 -12.44 7.85
N VAL A 292 -3.77 -12.30 8.72
CA VAL A 292 -3.92 -12.43 10.18
C VAL A 292 -4.01 -11.03 10.76
N VAL A 293 -5.08 -10.75 11.50
CA VAL A 293 -5.32 -9.44 12.13
C VAL A 293 -4.22 -9.17 13.17
N GLY A 294 -3.59 -8.01 13.10
CA GLY A 294 -2.63 -7.52 14.11
C GLY A 294 -3.32 -6.67 15.18
N GLU A 295 -2.69 -5.56 15.58
CA GLU A 295 -3.25 -4.64 16.59
C GLU A 295 -4.62 -4.08 16.20
N GLY A 296 -4.94 -4.05 14.89
CA GLY A 296 -6.27 -3.85 14.30
C GLY A 296 -7.08 -2.62 14.73
N ALA A 297 -7.87 -2.08 13.83
CA ALA A 297 -8.95 -1.17 14.19
C ALA A 297 -10.18 -1.46 13.34
N SER A 298 -11.35 -1.10 13.84
CA SER A 298 -12.56 -1.12 13.03
C SER A 298 -12.45 -0.06 11.92
N GLY A 299 -12.98 -0.34 10.75
CA GLY A 299 -12.91 0.52 9.58
C GLY A 299 -12.74 -0.29 8.30
N THR A 300 -11.91 0.21 7.40
CA THR A 300 -11.69 -0.39 6.08
C THR A 300 -10.55 -1.41 6.13
N ILE A 301 -10.73 -2.55 5.47
CA ILE A 301 -9.62 -3.44 5.08
C ILE A 301 -9.05 -2.90 3.78
N VAL A 302 -7.74 -2.66 3.75
CA VAL A 302 -7.04 -2.24 2.52
C VAL A 302 -6.00 -3.28 2.17
N VAL A 303 -6.02 -3.76 0.93
CA VAL A 303 -4.98 -4.61 0.32
C VAL A 303 -4.23 -3.77 -0.69
N LYS A 304 -2.91 -3.67 -0.53
CA LYS A 304 -2.00 -3.02 -1.48
C LYS A 304 -1.22 -4.08 -2.24
N THR A 305 -1.18 -3.96 -3.55
CA THR A 305 -0.35 -4.77 -4.45
C THR A 305 0.65 -3.86 -5.16
N LEU A 306 1.54 -4.43 -5.98
CA LEU A 306 2.42 -3.63 -6.85
C LEU A 306 1.63 -2.81 -7.89
N ASN A 307 0.39 -3.20 -8.19
CA ASN A 307 -0.43 -2.63 -9.26
C ASN A 307 -1.56 -1.70 -8.78
N GLY A 308 -1.69 -1.51 -7.47
CA GLY A 308 -2.66 -0.57 -6.89
C GLY A 308 -3.10 -0.97 -5.49
N GLU A 309 -4.23 -0.42 -5.06
CA GLU A 309 -4.86 -0.79 -3.80
C GLU A 309 -6.35 -1.03 -3.99
N ALA A 310 -6.88 -1.96 -3.21
CA ALA A 310 -8.29 -2.30 -3.14
C ALA A 310 -8.74 -2.29 -1.69
N SER A 311 -10.02 -1.97 -1.48
CA SER A 311 -10.56 -1.82 -0.14
C SER A 311 -11.94 -2.43 0.01
N VAL A 312 -12.22 -2.96 1.18
CA VAL A 312 -13.57 -3.35 1.61
C VAL A 312 -13.86 -2.72 2.97
N ASN A 313 -15.05 -2.14 3.11
CA ASN A 313 -15.45 -1.41 4.30
C ASN A 313 -16.02 -2.34 5.38
N ASP A 314 -16.42 -1.74 6.50
CA ASP A 314 -17.21 -2.38 7.56
C ASP A 314 -16.51 -3.53 8.30
N PHE A 315 -15.18 -3.57 8.30
CA PHE A 315 -14.45 -4.44 9.21
C PHE A 315 -14.58 -3.92 10.65
N ILE A 316 -14.87 -4.84 11.57
CA ILE A 316 -15.04 -4.61 12.99
C ILE A 316 -13.92 -5.35 13.73
N PHE A 317 -13.06 -4.57 14.37
CA PHE A 317 -12.03 -5.12 15.23
C PHE A 317 -12.64 -5.52 16.58
N ALA A 318 -12.76 -6.82 16.81
CA ALA A 318 -13.21 -7.37 18.08
C ALA A 318 -12.06 -7.28 19.10
N ARG A 319 -12.07 -6.24 19.94
CA ARG A 319 -11.14 -6.17 21.07
C ARG A 319 -11.42 -7.33 22.02
N GLY A 320 -10.35 -8.01 22.46
CA GLY A 320 -10.45 -9.09 23.43
C GLY A 320 -10.85 -8.60 24.82
N ASP A 321 -11.01 -9.55 25.73
CA ASP A 321 -11.42 -9.33 27.12
C ASP A 321 -10.32 -8.75 28.01
N SER A 322 -9.17 -8.43 27.42
CA SER A 322 -8.06 -7.82 28.11
C SER A 322 -7.49 -6.66 27.31
N VAL A 323 -7.43 -5.48 27.94
CA VAL A 323 -6.92 -4.24 27.36
C VAL A 323 -5.92 -3.59 28.29
N THR A 324 -5.18 -2.59 27.81
CA THR A 324 -4.26 -1.79 28.63
C THR A 324 -4.93 -0.49 29.03
N TYR A 325 -4.67 -0.03 30.26
CA TYR A 325 -5.08 1.28 30.74
C TYR A 325 -4.68 2.38 29.75
N GLY A 326 -5.60 3.27 29.41
CA GLY A 326 -5.36 4.34 28.45
C GLY A 326 -5.62 4.00 26.99
N VAL A 327 -6.17 2.81 26.69
CA VAL A 327 -6.67 2.52 25.35
C VAL A 327 -7.79 3.49 25.01
N ALA A 328 -7.81 3.98 23.77
CA ALA A 328 -8.88 4.87 23.29
C ALA A 328 -10.26 4.23 23.46
N ASP A 329 -11.25 5.04 23.84
CA ASP A 329 -12.63 4.62 24.03
C ASP A 329 -13.13 3.77 22.87
N PHE A 330 -13.65 2.59 23.18
CA PHE A 330 -14.00 1.61 22.16
C PHE A 330 -15.43 1.08 22.35
N ASN A 331 -16.09 0.86 21.22
CA ASN A 331 -17.33 0.11 21.15
C ASN A 331 -16.96 -1.33 20.74
N PRO A 332 -17.24 -2.37 21.55
CA PRO A 332 -16.98 -3.77 21.17
C PRO A 332 -17.75 -4.24 19.92
N ARG A 333 -18.87 -3.56 19.60
CA ARG A 333 -19.72 -3.86 18.45
C ARG A 333 -20.19 -2.57 17.76
N PRO A 334 -19.26 -1.83 17.12
CA PRO A 334 -19.59 -0.63 16.37
C PRO A 334 -20.54 -0.96 15.21
N GLY A 335 -21.46 -0.06 14.90
CA GLY A 335 -22.42 -0.22 13.80
C GLY A 335 -23.72 -0.96 14.15
N LEU A 336 -23.80 -1.63 15.30
CA LEU A 336 -25.07 -2.21 15.76
C LEU A 336 -25.95 -1.13 16.41
N ALA A 337 -26.98 -0.69 15.71
CA ALA A 337 -27.92 0.30 16.22
C ALA A 337 -28.70 -0.23 17.45
N GLY A 338 -28.90 0.63 18.45
CA GLY A 338 -29.70 0.32 19.63
C GLY A 338 -28.99 -0.49 20.73
N ILE A 339 -27.71 -0.82 20.56
CA ILE A 339 -26.90 -1.41 21.63
C ILE A 339 -26.55 -0.37 22.70
N SER A 340 -26.65 -0.73 23.97
CA SER A 340 -26.14 0.05 25.10
C SER A 340 -25.21 -0.78 25.98
N TYR A 341 -24.29 -0.11 26.67
CA TYR A 341 -23.33 -0.75 27.56
C TYR A 341 -23.49 -0.27 29.00
N THR A 342 -23.23 -1.18 29.95
CA THR A 342 -23.04 -0.87 31.36
C THR A 342 -21.78 -1.58 31.89
N SER A 343 -21.20 -1.05 32.96
CA SER A 343 -20.06 -1.63 33.67
C SER A 343 -20.47 -1.95 35.11
N SER A 344 -20.08 -3.11 35.62
CA SER A 344 -20.33 -3.47 37.03
C SER A 344 -19.43 -2.73 38.01
N ASP A 345 -18.28 -2.24 37.54
CA ASP A 345 -17.31 -1.47 38.32
C ASP A 345 -16.78 -0.29 37.50
N THR A 346 -17.23 0.90 37.86
CA THR A 346 -16.87 2.17 37.21
C THR A 346 -15.49 2.68 37.59
N ALA A 347 -14.87 2.16 38.66
CA ALA A 347 -13.48 2.47 38.96
C ALA A 347 -12.53 1.83 37.94
N VAL A 348 -12.92 0.70 37.34
CA VAL A 348 -12.16 0.01 36.29
C VAL A 348 -12.55 0.52 34.90
N ALA A 349 -13.85 0.60 34.58
CA ALA A 349 -14.30 1.13 33.29
C ALA A 349 -15.65 1.84 33.37
N THR A 350 -15.75 2.98 32.69
CA THR A 350 -16.98 3.76 32.54
C THR A 350 -17.50 3.71 31.11
N ILE A 351 -18.73 4.17 30.89
CA ILE A 351 -19.35 4.23 29.57
C ILE A 351 -19.50 5.70 29.16
N VAL A 352 -18.76 6.14 28.15
CA VAL A 352 -18.74 7.51 27.63
C VAL A 352 -19.17 7.49 26.17
N GLY A 353 -20.26 8.20 25.83
CA GLY A 353 -20.77 8.21 24.44
C GLY A 353 -21.07 6.82 23.87
N ASN A 354 -21.58 5.92 24.72
CA ASN A 354 -21.81 4.49 24.41
C ASN A 354 -20.55 3.70 24.00
N LYS A 355 -19.38 4.14 24.48
CA LYS A 355 -18.10 3.44 24.37
C LYS A 355 -17.55 3.13 25.74
N ILE A 356 -16.78 2.06 25.85
CA ILE A 356 -16.07 1.69 27.07
C ILE A 356 -14.84 2.59 27.17
N HIS A 357 -14.74 3.32 28.28
CA HIS A 357 -13.58 4.11 28.69
C HIS A 357 -12.88 3.39 29.86
N THR A 358 -11.57 3.14 29.77
CA THR A 358 -10.83 2.50 30.86
C THR A 358 -10.45 3.52 31.93
N SER A 359 -11.12 3.47 33.08
CA SER A 359 -10.96 4.42 34.19
C SER A 359 -9.90 4.01 35.20
N GLY A 360 -9.58 2.71 35.28
CA GLY A 360 -8.54 2.18 36.17
C GLY A 360 -8.18 0.74 35.85
N VAL A 361 -7.14 0.23 36.51
CA VAL A 361 -6.65 -1.15 36.36
C VAL A 361 -7.44 -2.11 37.24
N GLY A 362 -7.80 -3.28 36.70
CA GLY A 362 -8.57 -4.28 37.41
C GLY A 362 -9.43 -5.13 36.47
N THR A 363 -10.50 -5.71 37.02
CA THR A 363 -11.47 -6.49 36.25
C THR A 363 -12.89 -5.98 36.51
N THR A 364 -13.67 -5.75 35.45
CA THR A 364 -15.08 -5.38 35.53
C THR A 364 -15.90 -6.22 34.56
N THR A 365 -17.20 -6.39 34.79
CA THR A 365 -18.10 -7.01 33.82
C THR A 365 -18.77 -5.92 32.99
N ILE A 366 -18.57 -5.98 31.67
CA ILE A 366 -19.30 -5.15 30.72
C ILE A 366 -20.53 -5.90 30.25
N THR A 367 -21.69 -5.27 30.38
CA THR A 367 -22.96 -5.81 29.91
C THR A 367 -23.45 -5.00 28.72
N ALA A 368 -23.68 -5.69 27.61
CA ALA A 368 -24.26 -5.16 26.39
C ALA A 368 -25.74 -5.55 26.32
N THR A 369 -26.60 -4.57 26.05
CA THR A 369 -28.05 -4.76 25.94
C THR A 369 -28.56 -4.26 24.59
N ILE A 370 -29.39 -5.05 23.92
CA ILE A 370 -30.15 -4.64 22.73
C ILE A 370 -31.57 -5.20 22.80
N GLY A 371 -32.56 -4.31 22.91
CA GLY A 371 -33.93 -4.72 23.21
C GLY A 371 -34.00 -5.55 24.49
N SER A 372 -34.47 -6.79 24.39
CA SER A 372 -34.50 -7.77 25.49
C SER A 372 -33.27 -8.67 25.59
N THR A 373 -32.33 -8.58 24.64
CA THR A 373 -31.12 -9.41 24.63
C THR A 373 -30.03 -8.76 25.47
N VAL A 374 -29.46 -9.52 26.41
CA VAL A 374 -28.40 -9.08 27.32
C VAL A 374 -27.23 -10.06 27.24
N VAL A 375 -26.02 -9.54 27.04
CA VAL A 375 -24.77 -10.31 27.02
C VAL A 375 -23.75 -9.65 27.94
N SER A 376 -23.18 -10.40 28.87
CA SER A 376 -22.17 -9.90 29.80
C SER A 376 -20.83 -10.59 29.58
N LYS A 377 -19.73 -9.82 29.66
CA LYS A 377 -18.37 -10.34 29.51
C LYS A 377 -17.42 -9.62 30.46
N VAL A 378 -16.46 -10.37 31.02
CA VAL A 378 -15.43 -9.80 31.90
C VAL A 378 -14.41 -9.05 31.04
N LEU A 379 -14.09 -7.82 31.42
CA LEU A 379 -13.03 -6.98 30.88
C LEU A 379 -11.92 -6.84 31.93
N LYS A 380 -10.70 -7.21 31.57
CA LYS A 380 -9.48 -7.02 32.35
C LYS A 380 -8.69 -5.83 31.81
N VAL A 381 -8.50 -4.79 32.61
CA VAL A 381 -7.64 -3.65 32.29
C VAL A 381 -6.28 -3.86 32.96
N ASN A 382 -5.23 -4.02 32.17
CA ASN A 382 -3.84 -4.15 32.62
C ASN A 382 -3.18 -2.78 32.80
N LYS A 383 -2.12 -2.71 33.62
CA LYS A 383 -1.35 -1.47 33.80
C LYS A 383 -0.71 -0.99 32.50
N ALA A 384 -0.74 0.31 32.27
CA ALA A 384 0.05 0.98 31.23
C ALA A 384 1.53 1.00 31.61
N THR A 385 2.43 1.28 30.67
CA THR A 385 3.85 1.47 30.97
C THR A 385 4.19 2.96 30.97
N LEU A 386 4.76 3.45 32.08
CA LEU A 386 5.29 4.80 32.20
C LEU A 386 6.81 4.73 32.31
N THR A 387 7.51 5.63 31.61
CA THR A 387 8.98 5.72 31.71
C THR A 387 9.35 6.75 32.78
N ILE A 388 10.18 6.35 33.74
CA ILE A 388 10.73 7.23 34.78
C ILE A 388 12.23 7.40 34.52
N THR A 389 12.64 8.61 34.23
CA THR A 389 14.03 8.97 33.89
C THR A 389 14.62 9.79 35.02
N ALA A 390 15.72 9.33 35.62
CA ALA A 390 16.47 10.16 36.54
C ALA A 390 17.11 11.33 35.78
N ASN A 391 16.94 12.55 36.28
CA ASN A 391 17.48 13.74 35.64
C ASN A 391 18.99 13.83 35.89
N ASN A 392 19.73 14.23 34.86
CA ASN A 392 21.15 14.49 35.00
C ASN A 392 21.40 15.62 36.00
N SER A 393 22.49 15.53 36.74
CA SER A 393 22.90 16.54 37.71
C SER A 393 24.41 16.73 37.70
N SER A 394 24.91 17.78 38.35
CA SER A 394 26.34 17.98 38.48
C SER A 394 26.71 18.60 39.81
N ARG A 395 27.94 18.35 40.27
CA ARG A 395 28.54 19.01 41.43
C ARG A 395 30.03 19.22 41.23
N THR A 396 30.59 20.14 41.98
CA THR A 396 32.06 20.28 42.10
C THR A 396 32.62 19.22 43.04
N TYR A 397 33.81 18.71 42.74
CA TYR A 397 34.51 17.73 43.58
C TYR A 397 34.54 18.12 45.07
N GLY A 398 34.31 17.13 45.94
CA GLY A 398 34.23 17.30 47.38
C GLY A 398 32.95 17.96 47.91
N ASN A 399 32.03 18.46 47.08
CA ASN A 399 30.73 18.96 47.57
C ASN A 399 29.79 17.78 47.85
N GLN A 400 28.79 17.97 48.71
CA GLN A 400 27.72 17.00 48.91
C GLN A 400 26.94 16.77 47.60
N ASN A 401 26.37 15.57 47.46
CA ASN A 401 25.50 15.28 46.33
C ASN A 401 24.25 16.16 46.39
N PRO A 402 23.82 16.74 45.26
CA PRO A 402 22.56 17.46 45.21
C PRO A 402 21.38 16.48 45.41
N LYS A 403 20.21 17.02 45.77
CA LYS A 403 18.97 16.23 45.71
C LYS A 403 18.69 15.87 44.25
N PHE A 404 18.66 14.58 43.95
CA PHE A 404 18.34 14.11 42.61
C PHE A 404 16.83 14.20 42.35
N THR A 405 16.48 14.41 41.09
CA THR A 405 15.10 14.50 40.60
C THR A 405 14.90 13.53 39.45
N TYR A 406 13.65 13.28 39.08
CA TYR A 406 13.30 12.46 37.93
C TYR A 406 12.17 13.11 37.13
N THR A 407 11.99 12.68 35.89
CA THR A 407 10.87 13.03 35.03
C THR A 407 10.12 11.78 34.62
N CYS A 408 8.81 11.91 34.41
CA CYS A 408 7.94 10.84 33.96
C CYS A 408 7.39 11.16 32.56
N SER A 409 7.32 10.16 31.69
CA SER A 409 6.77 10.31 30.33
C SER A 409 5.99 9.07 29.90
N GLY A 410 4.97 9.26 29.07
CA GLY A 410 4.08 8.19 28.58
C GLY A 410 2.73 8.13 29.28
N PHE A 411 2.27 9.25 29.85
CA PHE A 411 0.94 9.35 30.45
C PHE A 411 -0.16 9.08 29.42
N VAL A 412 -1.23 8.45 29.88
CA VAL A 412 -2.44 8.15 29.11
C VAL A 412 -3.66 8.75 29.82
N ASN A 413 -4.82 8.75 29.18
CA ASN A 413 -6.08 9.29 29.76
C ASN A 413 -6.03 10.75 30.23
N GLY A 414 -5.05 11.54 29.80
CA GLY A 414 -4.88 12.92 30.26
C GLY A 414 -4.19 13.07 31.61
N ASP A 415 -3.64 11.98 32.16
CA ASP A 415 -2.85 12.02 33.39
C ASP A 415 -1.65 12.98 33.25
N THR A 416 -1.35 13.73 34.31
CA THR A 416 -0.16 14.62 34.37
C THR A 416 0.89 14.12 35.35
N GLN A 417 0.50 13.19 36.22
CA GLN A 417 1.35 12.51 37.19
C GLN A 417 0.75 11.13 37.49
N PRO A 418 1.56 10.11 37.82
CA PRO A 418 0.99 8.83 38.19
C PRO A 418 0.49 8.90 39.64
N GLU A 419 -0.60 8.19 39.93
CA GLU A 419 -1.01 7.93 41.30
C GLU A 419 -0.01 6.95 41.94
N PHE A 420 1.01 7.51 42.59
CA PHE A 420 2.03 6.72 43.26
C PHE A 420 1.45 6.08 44.53
N ILE A 421 1.49 4.76 44.59
CA ILE A 421 1.36 4.00 45.83
C ILE A 421 2.68 4.07 46.61
N GLN A 422 3.81 4.05 45.88
CA GLN A 422 5.16 4.24 46.41
C GLN A 422 5.95 5.16 45.49
N LEU A 423 6.62 6.17 46.07
CA LEU A 423 7.45 7.10 45.31
C LEU A 423 8.77 6.43 44.86
N PRO A 424 9.22 6.68 43.61
CA PRO A 424 10.54 6.28 43.16
C PRO A 424 11.64 6.93 43.99
N VAL A 425 12.67 6.15 44.30
CA VAL A 425 13.87 6.63 45.00
C VAL A 425 14.98 6.81 43.99
N THR A 426 15.67 7.95 44.07
CA THR A 426 16.87 8.23 43.28
C THR A 426 18.12 7.99 44.14
N THR A 427 19.08 7.26 43.60
CA THR A 427 20.32 6.91 44.31
C THR A 427 21.53 7.03 43.39
N THR A 428 22.70 7.21 43.98
CA THR A 428 23.98 7.11 43.28
C THR A 428 25.00 6.46 44.22
N SER A 429 25.97 5.75 43.66
CA SER A 429 27.11 5.22 44.40
C SER A 429 28.19 6.27 44.68
N ALA A 430 28.11 7.46 44.07
CA ALA A 430 29.09 8.52 44.26
C ALA A 430 29.03 9.09 45.69
N LEU A 431 30.16 9.10 46.39
CA LEU A 431 30.37 9.75 47.69
C LEU A 431 30.99 11.13 47.50
N THR A 432 30.99 11.98 48.53
CA THR A 432 31.63 13.32 48.48
C THR A 432 33.07 13.28 47.96
N THR A 433 33.81 12.21 48.29
CA THR A 433 35.21 11.94 47.91
C THR A 433 35.39 11.27 46.54
N SER A 434 34.32 10.87 45.85
CA SER A 434 34.41 10.24 44.52
C SER A 434 35.10 11.12 43.50
N ALA A 435 36.03 10.54 42.73
CA ALA A 435 36.84 11.23 41.74
C ALA A 435 36.01 11.95 40.67
N ILE A 436 36.59 12.97 40.05
CA ILE A 436 36.01 13.68 38.89
C ILE A 436 35.63 12.66 37.81
N GLY A 437 34.42 12.76 37.26
CA GLY A 437 33.89 11.78 36.33
C GLY A 437 32.36 11.72 36.33
N ASN A 438 31.82 10.74 35.61
CA ASN A 438 30.39 10.51 35.49
C ASN A 438 29.97 9.29 36.29
N TYR A 439 28.91 9.43 37.07
CA TYR A 439 28.35 8.37 37.91
C TYR A 439 26.86 8.22 37.61
N PRO A 440 26.33 6.99 37.55
CA PRO A 440 24.90 6.81 37.30
C PRO A 440 24.07 7.34 38.48
N ILE A 441 22.96 8.00 38.15
CA ILE A 441 21.86 8.25 39.05
C ILE A 441 20.79 7.23 38.70
N MET A 442 20.61 6.24 39.58
CA MET A 442 19.58 5.22 39.43
C MET A 442 18.26 5.75 39.97
N VAL A 443 17.14 5.35 39.36
CA VAL A 443 15.79 5.55 39.88
C VAL A 443 15.09 4.20 39.92
N ASN A 444 14.47 3.84 41.04
CA ASN A 444 13.80 2.55 41.23
C ASN A 444 12.74 2.60 42.34
N GLY A 445 12.03 1.48 42.54
CA GLY A 445 11.16 1.26 43.71
C GLY A 445 9.84 2.05 43.71
N GLY A 446 9.47 2.67 42.60
CA GLY A 446 8.15 3.30 42.46
C GLY A 446 7.06 2.25 42.24
N GLU A 447 5.87 2.50 42.76
CA GLU A 447 4.66 1.71 42.47
C GLU A 447 3.47 2.63 42.18
N SER A 448 2.60 2.21 41.26
CA SER A 448 1.37 2.93 40.92
C SER A 448 0.21 1.98 40.68
N ALA A 449 -1.01 2.45 40.94
CA ALA A 449 -2.23 1.71 40.65
C ALA A 449 -2.36 1.38 39.16
N ASN A 450 -2.11 2.36 38.28
CA ASN A 450 -2.41 2.25 36.86
C ASN A 450 -1.19 2.02 35.96
N TYR A 451 0.03 2.18 36.49
CA TYR A 451 1.27 2.12 35.71
C TYR A 451 2.26 1.07 36.23
N THR A 452 2.93 0.42 35.28
CA THR A 452 4.21 -0.28 35.43
C THR A 452 5.33 0.67 35.01
N PHE A 453 6.48 0.58 35.67
CA PHE A 453 7.57 1.53 35.41
C PHE A 453 8.73 0.91 34.65
N LYS A 454 9.16 1.63 33.60
CA LYS A 454 10.45 1.43 32.95
C LYS A 454 11.40 2.52 33.45
N TYR A 455 12.51 2.13 34.09
CA TYR A 455 13.47 3.07 34.64
C TYR A 455 14.60 3.37 33.66
N VAL A 456 14.97 4.64 33.55
CA VAL A 456 16.11 5.12 32.77
C VAL A 456 17.05 5.87 33.71
N PRO A 457 18.33 5.45 33.83
CA PRO A 457 19.28 6.14 34.69
C PRO A 457 19.67 7.50 34.12
N GLY A 458 19.96 8.43 35.03
CA GLY A 458 20.58 9.72 34.73
C GLY A 458 22.08 9.67 35.02
N VAL A 459 22.75 10.81 34.88
CA VAL A 459 24.18 10.96 35.11
C VAL A 459 24.45 12.11 36.09
N LEU A 460 25.19 11.80 37.15
CA LEU A 460 25.87 12.78 37.99
C LEU A 460 27.25 13.05 37.40
N THR A 461 27.48 14.27 36.93
CA THR A 461 28.83 14.72 36.52
C THR A 461 29.52 15.44 37.67
N ILE A 462 30.59 14.86 38.18
CA ILE A 462 31.49 15.51 39.14
C ILE A 462 32.52 16.30 38.35
N LYS A 463 32.50 17.62 38.51
CA LYS A 463 33.37 18.57 37.82
C LYS A 463 34.58 18.93 38.69
N PRO A 464 35.73 19.26 38.06
CA PRO A 464 36.87 19.85 38.78
C PRO A 464 36.47 21.14 39.48
N TYR A 465 37.27 21.53 40.48
CA TYR A 465 37.16 22.85 41.08
C TYR A 465 37.36 23.93 39.98
N PRO A 466 36.57 25.01 39.97
CA PRO A 466 36.67 26.04 38.93
C PRO A 466 38.10 26.58 38.80
N SER A 467 38.52 26.88 37.57
CA SER A 467 39.80 27.52 37.30
C SER A 467 39.89 28.85 38.04
N LEU A 468 40.98 29.05 38.76
CA LEU A 468 41.26 30.30 39.46
C LEU A 468 41.97 31.26 38.50
N THR A 469 41.49 32.49 38.38
CA THR A 469 42.10 33.52 37.52
C THR A 469 43.18 34.28 38.28
N TYR A 470 44.34 34.48 37.66
CA TYR A 470 45.43 35.28 38.21
C TYR A 470 44.93 36.69 38.60
N GLY A 471 45.22 37.11 39.85
CA GLY A 471 44.73 38.35 40.44
C GLY A 471 43.50 38.23 41.35
N MET A 472 42.89 37.05 41.47
CA MET A 472 41.87 36.79 42.50
C MET A 472 42.48 36.71 43.91
N PRO A 473 41.77 37.17 44.96
CA PRO A 473 42.20 37.00 46.35
C PRO A 473 42.27 35.51 46.74
N ASP A 474 43.04 35.21 47.79
CA ASP A 474 43.28 33.84 48.25
C ASP A 474 41.96 33.06 48.44
N ALA A 475 41.85 31.95 47.70
CA ALA A 475 40.64 31.15 47.66
C ALA A 475 40.73 30.00 48.66
N ASP A 476 39.68 29.79 49.47
CA ASP A 476 39.49 28.54 50.19
C ASP A 476 38.59 27.61 49.35
N PRO A 477 39.11 26.47 48.86
CA PRO A 477 38.30 25.49 48.13
C PRO A 477 37.13 24.91 48.93
N LYS A 478 37.15 25.00 50.27
CA LYS A 478 36.11 24.48 51.17
C LYS A 478 35.81 25.46 52.32
N PRO A 479 35.20 26.62 52.02
CA PRO A 479 34.86 27.60 53.04
C PRO A 479 33.93 26.97 54.10
N GLY A 480 34.31 27.07 55.38
CA GLY A 480 33.53 26.56 56.50
C GLY A 480 33.97 25.20 57.07
N PHE A 481 34.97 24.55 56.48
CA PHE A 481 35.60 23.33 57.04
C PHE A 481 36.92 23.69 57.74
N THR A 482 37.07 23.32 59.01
CA THR A 482 38.30 23.58 59.78
C THR A 482 39.24 22.36 59.75
N GLY A 483 40.55 22.59 59.82
CA GLY A 483 41.56 21.52 59.86
C GLY A 483 41.95 20.92 58.51
N ILE A 484 41.62 21.56 57.39
CA ILE A 484 42.12 21.16 56.06
C ILE A 484 43.55 21.68 55.87
N ILE A 485 44.46 20.80 55.45
CA ILE A 485 45.80 21.17 54.98
C ILE A 485 45.85 20.99 53.47
N TYR A 486 46.06 22.10 52.76
CA TYR A 486 46.26 22.07 51.32
C TYR A 486 47.74 21.95 50.97
N THR A 487 48.07 21.25 49.89
CA THR A 487 49.39 21.23 49.26
C THR A 487 49.25 21.36 47.74
N SER A 488 50.18 22.05 47.10
CA SER A 488 50.20 22.24 45.64
C SER A 488 51.37 21.47 45.03
N SER A 489 51.12 20.73 43.96
CA SER A 489 52.16 20.02 43.19
C SER A 489 53.12 20.98 42.45
N ASN A 490 52.71 22.23 42.24
CA ASN A 490 53.50 23.28 41.61
C ASN A 490 53.26 24.60 42.33
N THR A 491 54.15 24.90 43.28
CA THR A 491 54.10 26.11 44.11
C THR A 491 54.44 27.40 43.35
N GLY A 492 54.95 27.29 42.12
CA GLY A 492 55.13 28.41 41.20
C GLY A 492 53.83 28.91 40.58
N VAL A 493 52.80 28.06 40.53
CA VAL A 493 51.46 28.39 40.00
C VAL A 493 50.51 28.75 41.16
N ILE A 494 50.42 27.91 42.20
CA ILE A 494 49.64 28.18 43.42
C ILE A 494 50.46 27.84 44.66
N SER A 495 50.59 28.78 45.59
CA SER A 495 51.14 28.54 46.94
C SER A 495 50.03 28.52 48.00
N ILE A 496 50.32 28.02 49.19
CA ILE A 496 49.36 28.00 50.30
C ILE A 496 49.72 29.13 51.27
N ALA A 497 48.81 30.08 51.48
CA ALA A 497 48.99 31.22 52.38
C ALA A 497 47.81 31.27 53.36
N ALA A 498 48.11 31.31 54.67
CA ALA A 498 47.10 31.32 55.73
C ALA A 498 45.98 30.25 55.58
N GLY A 499 46.34 29.05 55.07
CA GLY A 499 45.39 27.94 54.85
C GLY A 499 44.54 28.07 53.58
N LYS A 500 44.81 29.03 52.70
CA LYS A 500 44.10 29.26 51.43
C LYS A 500 45.04 29.17 50.23
N LEU A 501 44.47 29.00 49.04
CA LEU A 501 45.18 28.95 47.77
C LEU A 501 45.51 30.37 47.29
N HIS A 502 46.79 30.73 47.26
CA HIS A 502 47.30 31.99 46.71
C HIS A 502 47.85 31.77 45.29
N ILE A 503 47.30 32.49 44.31
CA ILE A 503 47.63 32.31 42.88
C ILE A 503 48.85 33.17 42.55
N LYS A 504 49.92 32.54 42.04
CA LYS A 504 51.17 33.23 41.72
C LYS A 504 51.40 33.45 40.24
N ASN A 505 51.00 32.53 39.38
CA ASN A 505 51.20 32.61 37.93
C ASN A 505 50.13 31.79 37.20
N ALA A 506 49.97 32.01 35.89
CA ALA A 506 49.19 31.13 35.03
C ALA A 506 49.86 29.75 34.88
N GLY A 507 49.07 28.67 34.91
CA GLY A 507 49.56 27.30 34.75
C GLY A 507 48.57 26.27 35.29
N ILE A 508 48.97 24.99 35.28
CA ILE A 508 48.19 23.88 35.84
C ILE A 508 48.94 23.33 37.06
N THR A 509 48.22 23.13 38.16
CA THR A 509 48.73 22.45 39.36
C THR A 509 47.63 21.59 39.99
N THR A 510 48.02 20.47 40.56
CA THR A 510 47.16 19.64 41.40
C THR A 510 47.21 20.14 42.84
N ILE A 511 46.04 20.44 43.41
CA ILE A 511 45.89 20.72 44.83
C ILE A 511 45.44 19.44 45.55
N THR A 512 46.19 19.03 46.56
CA THR A 512 45.81 17.96 47.48
C THR A 512 45.32 18.59 48.78
N ALA A 513 44.18 18.12 49.28
CA ALA A 513 43.62 18.55 50.56
C ALA A 513 43.59 17.36 51.51
N LYS A 514 44.15 17.49 52.72
CA LYS A 514 44.13 16.47 53.77
C LYS A 514 43.35 16.92 54.98
N VAL A 515 42.57 16.03 55.58
CA VAL A 515 41.81 16.26 56.82
C VAL A 515 42.00 15.06 57.74
N GLY A 516 42.51 15.26 58.94
CA GLY A 516 42.52 14.22 59.98
C GLY A 516 43.35 12.97 59.66
N GLY A 517 44.48 13.11 58.95
CA GLY A 517 45.44 12.00 58.72
C GLY A 517 45.16 11.11 57.51
N VAL A 518 44.11 11.39 56.72
CA VAL A 518 43.85 10.79 55.40
C VAL A 518 44.15 11.81 54.31
#